data_AF-K1YG12-F1
#
_entry.id   AF-K1YG12-F1
#
_cell.length_a   1.000
_cell.length_b   1.000
_cell.length_c   1.000
_cell.angle_alpha   90.00
_cell.angle_beta   90.00
_cell.angle_gamma   90.00
#
_symmetry.space_group_name_H-M   'P 1'
#
loop_
_entity.id
_entity.type
_entity.pdbx_description
1 polymer ?
#
loop_
_entity_poly.entity_id
_entity_poly.type
_entity_poly.pdbx_seq_one_letter_code
_entity_poly.pdbx_strand_id
1 'polypeptide(L)'
;MFKVCSPYLKLLSEKGVNWQQSLTPELLARVQSEDKMIFLHIGYISNINLRESSLELFGNNSVAELLNKEFISIAEDKDDNPESFLLALDLLFLNKDFSYGPVNIFITPDRKPLVCFSDCNPEYFISIAQDIIKAKKEKRELLDKLADEFSKRVLNTGIIKETGKIPEINSQLLFNYIQKWFHRMFESDFLLNVKPYTPNPNSLFTVLSYLKINPDTVMLENIDNFLDRLQFSALFDPINGGFFRQATDYTCSEPLFEKTLEENSQYLQLFAAAYDLFGKESYKETAYVIYNFVINELKNEGGGYCSSTTLINKIEDSVYYSYSINEMSIMFPDRYQEISVALGFDTTASETEQQIPLRTSDLYSVISDNELQVLKGRRKEHRGYFKDSRIITSYNAQFSRGAAAASVYLNDKSMYKTALETFDYLINNNLNSNEQLLRYTCCSSGCTRGYLSDYADFISAAVELYKVENGKVFALVANKYLDYLIENFYKQENGMFSKSEKDRDNIIVPFKRESNIDIMKPSANSVMAGNLIEMYKISGNKKYLEIAERQINNIASDLINSGPLLSSWAHKILLFITLPE
;
A
#
# COMPACT_ATOMS: atom_id res chain seq x y z
N MET A 1 -1.92 23.10 17.02
CA MET A 1 -2.07 22.81 15.58
C MET A 1 -0.87 22.01 15.13
N PHE A 2 -1.07 20.91 14.39
CA PHE A 2 0.04 20.03 14.03
C PHE A 2 1.05 20.75 13.11
N LYS A 3 2.35 20.79 13.48
CA LYS A 3 3.44 21.17 12.57
C LYS A 3 3.80 20.02 11.60
N VAL A 4 2.81 19.42 10.95
CA VAL A 4 3.01 18.24 10.08
C VAL A 4 2.44 18.46 8.69
N CYS A 5 2.98 17.73 7.73
CA CYS A 5 2.51 17.76 6.36
C CYS A 5 1.31 16.87 6.10
N SER A 6 1.03 15.91 6.99
CA SER A 6 -0.14 15.03 6.88
C SER A 6 -1.44 15.84 6.76
N PRO A 7 -2.17 15.72 5.63
CA PRO A 7 -3.50 16.30 5.51
C PRO A 7 -4.50 15.64 6.47
N TYR A 8 -4.31 14.35 6.76
CA TYR A 8 -5.17 13.60 7.68
C TYR A 8 -5.12 14.14 9.11
N LEU A 9 -3.91 14.34 9.65
CA LEU A 9 -3.74 14.87 11.00
C LEU A 9 -4.26 16.31 11.12
N LYS A 10 -4.17 17.11 10.05
CA LYS A 10 -4.78 18.45 10.01
C LYS A 10 -6.29 18.38 10.16
N LEU A 11 -6.97 17.50 9.42
CA LEU A 11 -8.42 17.27 9.54
C LEU A 11 -8.81 16.84 10.96
N LEU A 12 -8.02 15.96 11.58
CA LEU A 12 -8.27 15.50 12.95
C LEU A 12 -8.01 16.59 14.01
N SER A 13 -7.05 17.50 13.82
CA SER A 13 -6.81 18.58 14.81
C SER A 13 -7.95 19.58 14.96
N GLU A 14 -8.81 19.68 13.96
CA GLU A 14 -9.98 20.55 14.02
C GLU A 14 -11.11 19.92 14.85
N LYS A 15 -10.92 18.69 15.33
CA LYS A 15 -11.86 17.98 16.21
C LYS A 15 -11.48 18.20 17.67
N GLY A 16 -12.46 18.10 18.57
CA GLY A 16 -12.34 18.51 19.98
C GLY A 16 -11.38 17.69 20.85
N VAL A 17 -10.61 16.75 20.29
CA VAL A 17 -9.64 15.91 21.01
C VAL A 17 -8.27 16.58 21.04
N ASN A 18 -7.62 16.53 22.21
CA ASN A 18 -6.28 17.09 22.47
C ASN A 18 -5.17 16.17 21.96
N TRP A 19 -5.13 15.98 20.64
CA TRP A 19 -4.19 15.08 20.00
C TRP A 19 -2.73 15.46 20.20
N GLN A 20 -1.92 14.43 20.45
CA GLN A 20 -0.46 14.46 20.40
C GLN A 20 0.03 13.78 19.11
N GLN A 21 1.25 14.12 18.67
CA GLN A 21 1.85 13.63 17.41
C GLN A 21 2.65 12.35 17.56
N SER A 22 3.29 12.20 18.70
CA SER A 22 4.22 11.12 18.99
C SER A 22 4.41 11.05 20.49
N LEU A 23 4.86 9.89 20.95
CA LEU A 23 5.18 9.69 22.36
C LEU A 23 6.60 10.20 22.64
N THR A 24 6.77 11.52 22.72
CA THR A 24 8.08 12.11 23.07
C THR A 24 8.53 11.64 24.46
N PRO A 25 9.84 11.66 24.78
CA PRO A 25 10.31 11.30 26.11
C PRO A 25 9.58 12.06 27.24
N GLU A 26 9.27 13.34 27.02
CA GLU A 26 8.51 14.16 27.97
C GLU A 26 7.06 13.67 28.11
N LEU A 27 6.41 13.32 26.99
CA LEU A 27 5.04 12.80 27.02
C LEU A 27 4.99 11.41 27.67
N LEU A 28 5.98 10.57 27.43
CA LEU A 28 6.11 9.27 28.07
C LEU A 28 6.32 9.40 29.58
N ALA A 29 7.20 10.31 30.01
CA ALA A 29 7.40 10.61 31.43
C ALA A 29 6.08 11.07 32.09
N ARG A 30 5.32 11.91 31.38
CA ARG A 30 4.00 12.37 31.83
C ARG A 30 2.97 11.24 31.91
N VAL A 31 2.90 10.37 30.88
CA VAL A 31 2.05 9.17 30.87
C VAL A 31 2.31 8.31 32.10
N GLN A 32 3.58 8.09 32.42
CA GLN A 32 3.99 7.29 33.59
C GLN A 32 3.70 8.01 34.91
N SER A 33 4.02 9.31 35.03
CA SER A 33 3.83 10.06 36.28
C SER A 33 2.35 10.30 36.62
N GLU A 34 1.52 10.55 35.60
CA GLU A 34 0.07 10.70 35.76
C GLU A 34 -0.66 9.35 35.82
N ASP A 35 0.07 8.23 35.65
CA ASP A 35 -0.46 6.88 35.47
C ASP A 35 -1.56 6.82 34.39
N LYS A 36 -1.52 7.70 33.37
CA LYS A 36 -2.59 7.78 32.35
C LYS A 36 -2.39 6.75 31.26
N MET A 37 -3.50 6.18 30.77
CA MET A 37 -3.45 5.30 29.61
C MET A 37 -3.29 6.12 28.33
N ILE A 38 -2.75 5.47 27.30
CA ILE A 38 -2.59 6.05 25.97
C ILE A 38 -3.75 5.54 25.11
N PHE A 39 -4.34 6.44 24.34
CA PHE A 39 -5.21 6.08 23.22
C PHE A 39 -4.47 6.42 21.93
N LEU A 40 -4.23 5.43 21.08
CA LEU A 40 -3.58 5.60 19.78
C LEU A 40 -4.60 5.37 18.67
N HIS A 41 -4.73 6.38 17.81
CA HIS A 41 -5.51 6.31 16.59
C HIS A 41 -4.58 6.42 15.36
N ILE A 42 -4.70 5.49 14.42
CA ILE A 42 -3.94 5.49 13.17
C ILE A 42 -4.91 5.51 12.00
N GLY A 43 -4.81 6.53 11.16
CA GLY A 43 -5.63 6.65 9.95
C GLY A 43 -4.87 7.25 8.78
N TYR A 44 -5.59 7.61 7.73
CA TYR A 44 -5.01 8.17 6.51
C TYR A 44 -6.07 8.86 5.67
N ILE A 45 -5.62 9.78 4.81
CA ILE A 45 -6.53 10.68 4.08
C ILE A 45 -7.27 10.01 2.93
N SER A 46 -6.65 9.01 2.29
CA SER A 46 -7.05 8.53 0.97
C SER A 46 -8.29 7.62 0.98
N ASN A 47 -8.57 6.92 2.10
CA ASN A 47 -9.79 6.12 2.22
C ASN A 47 -10.94 6.94 2.80
N ILE A 48 -11.96 7.16 1.97
CA ILE A 48 -13.14 7.96 2.26
C ILE A 48 -13.93 7.44 3.47
N ASN A 49 -14.28 6.15 3.49
CA ASN A 49 -15.13 5.57 4.54
C ASN A 49 -14.45 5.64 5.90
N LEU A 50 -13.17 5.27 5.95
CA LEU A 50 -12.38 5.26 7.18
C LEU A 50 -12.16 6.68 7.71
N ARG A 51 -11.92 7.64 6.80
CA ARG A 51 -11.77 9.05 7.15
C ARG A 51 -13.07 9.62 7.70
N GLU A 52 -14.19 9.45 7.01
CA GLU A 52 -15.49 9.96 7.44
C GLU A 52 -15.88 9.40 8.80
N SER A 53 -15.74 8.09 9.00
CA SER A 53 -16.09 7.48 10.29
C SER A 53 -15.20 7.99 11.43
N SER A 54 -13.89 8.16 11.18
CA SER A 54 -13.00 8.77 12.17
C SER A 54 -13.40 10.21 12.51
N LEU A 55 -13.80 11.01 11.51
CA LEU A 55 -14.23 12.39 11.73
C LEU A 55 -15.56 12.49 12.48
N GLU A 56 -16.49 11.56 12.25
CA GLU A 56 -17.75 11.46 12.99
C GLU A 56 -17.50 11.05 14.44
N LEU A 57 -16.70 9.99 14.66
CA LEU A 57 -16.39 9.45 15.98
C LEU A 57 -15.71 10.51 16.87
N PHE A 58 -14.66 11.16 16.38
CA PHE A 58 -13.92 12.17 17.15
C PHE A 58 -14.56 13.56 17.10
N GLY A 59 -15.57 13.76 16.24
CA GLY A 59 -16.44 14.93 16.25
C GLY A 59 -17.52 14.87 17.34
N ASN A 60 -17.76 13.69 17.93
CA ASN A 60 -18.71 13.53 19.02
C ASN A 60 -18.16 14.13 20.34
N ASN A 61 -18.91 15.07 20.93
CA ASN A 61 -18.48 15.77 22.15
C ASN A 61 -18.22 14.82 23.32
N SER A 62 -19.06 13.81 23.53
CA SER A 62 -18.91 12.85 24.64
C SER A 62 -17.64 12.01 24.49
N VAL A 63 -17.31 11.59 23.26
CA VAL A 63 -16.05 10.89 22.95
C VAL A 63 -14.86 11.79 23.22
N ALA A 64 -14.90 13.04 22.71
CA ALA A 64 -13.81 13.98 22.86
C ALA A 64 -13.53 14.36 24.33
N GLU A 65 -14.58 14.63 25.11
CA GLU A 65 -14.46 14.92 26.54
C GLU A 65 -13.87 13.74 27.31
N LEU A 66 -14.32 12.52 27.03
CA LEU A 66 -13.80 11.30 27.66
C LEU A 66 -12.31 11.11 27.37
N LEU A 67 -11.92 11.23 26.10
CA LEU A 67 -10.52 11.11 25.67
C LEU A 67 -9.63 12.16 26.32
N ASN A 68 -10.05 13.42 26.30
CA ASN A 68 -9.29 14.54 26.86
C ASN A 68 -9.07 14.41 28.37
N LYS A 69 -10.05 13.84 29.07
CA LYS A 69 -10.00 13.70 30.52
C LYS A 69 -9.15 12.52 30.96
N GLU A 70 -9.38 11.35 30.37
CA GLU A 70 -8.91 10.06 30.93
C GLU A 70 -7.67 9.50 30.20
N PHE A 71 -7.37 9.97 28.98
CA PHE A 71 -6.31 9.41 28.13
C PHE A 71 -5.32 10.46 27.63
N ILE A 72 -4.10 10.01 27.32
CA ILE A 72 -3.19 10.73 26.44
C ILE A 72 -3.46 10.23 25.02
N SER A 73 -4.12 11.07 24.21
CA SER A 73 -4.56 10.70 22.87
C SER A 73 -3.49 11.05 21.84
N ILE A 74 -3.09 10.08 21.01
CA ILE A 74 -2.10 10.21 19.95
C ILE A 74 -2.76 9.86 18.63
N ALA A 75 -2.54 10.69 17.61
CA ALA A 75 -2.98 10.44 16.26
C ALA A 75 -1.77 10.29 15.33
N GLU A 76 -1.75 9.22 14.55
CA GLU A 76 -0.74 8.96 13.52
C GLU A 76 -1.38 8.84 12.13
N ASP A 77 -0.61 9.23 11.11
CA ASP A 77 -0.92 8.99 9.71
C ASP A 77 -0.09 7.79 9.22
N LYS A 78 -0.72 6.83 8.52
CA LYS A 78 -0.03 5.65 7.94
C LYS A 78 1.15 6.06 7.05
N ASP A 79 1.05 7.17 6.34
CA ASP A 79 2.07 7.58 5.37
C ASP A 79 3.28 8.24 6.06
N ASP A 80 3.06 8.79 7.26
CA ASP A 80 4.11 9.31 8.14
C ASP A 80 4.78 8.18 8.92
N ASN A 81 4.00 7.23 9.46
CA ASN A 81 4.46 6.11 10.28
C ASN A 81 3.96 4.75 9.75
N PRO A 82 4.39 4.31 8.55
CA PRO A 82 3.86 3.09 7.91
C PRO A 82 4.09 1.83 8.75
N GLU A 83 5.18 1.80 9.51
CA GLU A 83 5.55 0.67 10.33
C GLU A 83 4.68 0.50 11.58
N SER A 84 4.21 1.62 12.15
CA SER A 84 3.23 1.63 13.24
C SER A 84 1.88 1.10 12.73
N PHE A 85 1.45 1.56 11.56
CA PHE A 85 0.23 1.07 10.91
C PHE A 85 0.28 -0.44 10.62
N LEU A 86 1.39 -0.97 10.07
CA LEU A 86 1.53 -2.41 9.83
C LEU A 86 1.46 -3.23 11.11
N LEU A 87 2.08 -2.77 12.21
CA LEU A 87 1.95 -3.41 13.53
C LEU A 87 0.51 -3.38 14.03
N ALA A 88 -0.19 -2.27 13.81
CA ALA A 88 -1.57 -2.09 14.22
C ALA A 88 -2.51 -3.04 13.44
N LEU A 89 -2.29 -3.23 12.14
CA LEU A 89 -3.03 -4.23 11.35
C LEU A 89 -2.84 -5.66 11.86
N ASP A 90 -1.62 -6.00 12.29
CA ASP A 90 -1.36 -7.32 12.88
C ASP A 90 -2.19 -7.57 14.15
N LEU A 91 -2.40 -6.52 14.96
CA LEU A 91 -3.25 -6.58 16.15
C LEU A 91 -4.72 -6.80 15.78
N LEU A 92 -5.20 -6.17 14.70
CA LEU A 92 -6.55 -6.40 14.19
C LEU A 92 -6.71 -7.83 13.68
N PHE A 93 -5.76 -8.33 12.88
CA PHE A 93 -5.80 -9.69 12.35
C PHE A 93 -5.75 -10.74 13.46
N LEU A 94 -5.02 -10.49 14.55
CA LEU A 94 -5.05 -11.33 15.76
C LEU A 94 -6.44 -11.42 16.39
N ASN A 95 -7.25 -10.36 16.27
CA ASN A 95 -8.63 -10.30 16.73
C ASN A 95 -9.62 -10.81 15.66
N LYS A 96 -9.13 -11.37 14.54
CA LYS A 96 -9.93 -11.78 13.37
C LYS A 96 -10.70 -10.62 12.72
N ASP A 97 -10.25 -9.40 12.96
CA ASP A 97 -10.71 -8.21 12.25
C ASP A 97 -9.78 -8.00 11.06
N PHE A 98 -10.27 -8.30 9.85
CA PHE A 98 -9.49 -8.20 8.61
C PHE A 98 -9.66 -6.86 7.89
N SER A 99 -10.18 -5.85 8.59
CA SER A 99 -10.24 -4.49 8.05
C SER A 99 -8.84 -3.87 7.94
N TYR A 100 -8.72 -2.87 7.06
CA TYR A 100 -7.47 -2.16 6.79
C TYR A 100 -7.44 -0.76 7.43
N GLY A 101 -7.97 -0.66 8.64
CA GLY A 101 -8.11 0.58 9.42
C GLY A 101 -9.51 1.20 9.35
N PRO A 102 -9.71 2.40 9.97
CA PRO A 102 -8.72 3.07 10.81
C PRO A 102 -8.41 2.20 12.03
N VAL A 103 -7.27 2.37 12.69
CA VAL A 103 -6.91 1.50 13.82
C VAL A 103 -6.95 2.27 15.14
N ASN A 104 -7.73 1.77 16.09
CA ASN A 104 -7.90 2.33 17.43
C ASN A 104 -7.31 1.37 18.47
N ILE A 105 -6.40 1.88 19.31
CA ILE A 105 -5.69 1.05 20.29
C ILE A 105 -5.67 1.74 21.66
N PHE A 106 -6.13 1.02 22.68
CA PHE A 106 -5.91 1.40 24.07
C PHE A 106 -4.64 0.73 24.59
N ILE A 107 -3.75 1.53 25.18
CA ILE A 107 -2.40 1.15 25.55
C ILE A 107 -2.14 1.52 27.01
N THR A 108 -1.50 0.64 27.76
CA THR A 108 -1.09 0.87 29.15
C THR A 108 0.03 1.92 29.25
N PRO A 109 0.28 2.50 30.45
CA PRO A 109 1.37 3.45 30.64
C PRO A 109 2.78 2.88 30.34
N ASP A 110 2.97 1.56 30.45
CA ASP A 110 4.20 0.85 30.07
C ASP A 110 4.23 0.43 28.59
N ARG A 111 3.32 0.99 27.77
CA ARG A 111 3.22 0.86 26.31
C ARG A 111 2.68 -0.47 25.78
N LYS A 112 2.03 -1.29 26.61
CA LYS A 112 1.45 -2.56 26.15
C LYS A 112 0.01 -2.36 25.65
N PRO A 113 -0.35 -2.87 24.46
CA PRO A 113 -1.71 -2.78 23.95
C PRO A 113 -2.65 -3.67 24.76
N LEU A 114 -3.86 -3.18 24.99
CA LEU A 114 -4.93 -3.86 25.71
C LEU A 114 -6.04 -4.31 24.76
N VAL A 115 -6.52 -3.36 23.96
CA VAL A 115 -7.64 -3.56 23.03
C VAL A 115 -7.28 -2.86 21.73
N CYS A 116 -7.53 -3.55 20.62
CA CYS A 116 -7.32 -3.06 19.26
C CYS A 116 -8.57 -3.36 18.44
N PHE A 117 -9.14 -2.35 17.80
CA PHE A 117 -10.32 -2.47 16.96
C PHE A 117 -10.28 -1.43 15.84
N SER A 118 -11.05 -1.70 14.79
CA SER A 118 -11.15 -0.83 13.65
C SER A 118 -12.22 0.23 13.85
N ASP A 119 -13.14 0.37 12.89
CA ASP A 119 -14.24 1.30 12.90
C ASP A 119 -15.32 0.97 13.96
N CYS A 120 -15.87 2.00 14.61
CA CYS A 120 -16.97 1.84 15.55
C CYS A 120 -17.80 3.11 15.77
N ASN A 121 -19.01 2.94 16.30
CA ASN A 121 -19.88 4.05 16.68
C ASN A 121 -19.49 4.67 18.05
N PRO A 122 -19.91 5.92 18.33
CA PRO A 122 -19.58 6.61 19.58
C PRO A 122 -20.01 5.89 20.86
N GLU A 123 -21.17 5.23 20.87
CA GLU A 123 -21.70 4.54 22.05
C GLU A 123 -20.82 3.35 22.44
N TYR A 124 -20.45 2.53 21.44
CA TYR A 124 -19.56 1.39 21.62
C TYR A 124 -18.16 1.83 22.05
N PHE A 125 -17.63 2.90 21.43
CA PHE A 125 -16.36 3.49 21.83
C PHE A 125 -16.34 3.90 23.31
N ILE A 126 -17.37 4.62 23.75
CA ILE A 126 -17.51 5.08 25.14
C ILE A 126 -17.60 3.87 26.07
N SER A 127 -18.37 2.83 25.71
CA SER A 127 -18.47 1.60 26.50
C SER A 127 -17.11 0.94 26.72
N ILE A 128 -16.33 0.73 25.65
CA ILE A 128 -14.99 0.13 25.75
C ILE A 128 -14.08 0.99 26.63
N ALA A 129 -14.05 2.31 26.38
CA ALA A 129 -13.20 3.22 27.13
C ALA A 129 -13.57 3.23 28.63
N GLN A 130 -14.85 3.24 28.97
CA GLN A 130 -15.33 3.19 30.36
C GLN A 130 -15.00 1.86 31.05
N ASP A 131 -15.14 0.74 30.35
CA ASP A 131 -14.75 -0.58 30.88
C ASP A 131 -13.25 -0.65 31.19
N ILE A 132 -12.42 -0.08 30.31
CA ILE A 132 -10.97 0.03 30.53
C ILE A 132 -10.66 0.92 31.74
N ILE A 133 -11.30 2.09 31.85
CA ILE A 133 -11.12 3.01 32.99
C ILE A 133 -11.53 2.33 34.30
N LYS A 134 -12.66 1.60 34.29
CA LYS A 134 -13.15 0.86 35.46
C LYS A 134 -12.20 -0.27 35.84
N ALA A 135 -11.79 -1.08 34.86
CA ALA A 135 -10.86 -2.18 35.07
C ALA A 135 -9.50 -1.69 35.58
N LYS A 136 -9.04 -0.51 35.18
CA LYS A 136 -7.82 0.11 35.72
C LYS A 136 -7.92 0.40 37.21
N LYS A 137 -9.08 0.86 37.68
CA LYS A 137 -9.32 1.19 39.09
C LYS A 137 -9.57 -0.06 39.93
N GLU A 138 -10.34 -1.02 39.41
CA GLU A 138 -10.87 -2.15 40.19
C GLU A 138 -10.13 -3.48 39.96
N LYS A 139 -9.47 -3.66 38.81
CA LYS A 139 -8.94 -4.94 38.32
C LYS A 139 -7.57 -4.78 37.63
N ARG A 140 -6.68 -3.94 38.18
CA ARG A 140 -5.38 -3.60 37.57
C ARG A 140 -4.53 -4.82 37.21
N GLU A 141 -4.40 -5.78 38.13
CA GLU A 141 -3.64 -7.01 37.87
C GLU A 141 -4.18 -7.84 36.69
N LEU A 142 -5.50 -7.82 36.47
CA LEU A 142 -6.11 -8.51 35.34
C LEU A 142 -5.77 -7.80 34.02
N LEU A 143 -5.80 -6.47 34.01
CA LEU A 143 -5.38 -5.70 32.84
C LEU A 143 -3.92 -5.92 32.48
N ASP A 144 -3.03 -5.94 33.48
CA ASP A 144 -1.60 -6.17 33.25
C ASP A 144 -1.36 -7.57 32.66
N LYS A 145 -2.07 -8.60 33.17
CA LYS A 145 -2.02 -9.95 32.61
C LYS A 145 -2.56 -10.00 31.17
N LEU A 146 -3.67 -9.33 30.88
CA LEU A 146 -4.23 -9.25 29.53
C LEU A 146 -3.25 -8.56 28.57
N ALA A 147 -2.65 -7.44 28.99
CA ALA A 147 -1.65 -6.73 28.22
C ALA A 147 -0.43 -7.62 27.92
N ASP A 148 0.06 -8.34 28.93
CA ASP A 148 1.20 -9.26 28.78
C ASP A 148 0.89 -10.45 27.86
N GLU A 149 -0.31 -11.04 27.97
CA GLU A 149 -0.73 -12.12 27.07
C GLU A 149 -0.88 -11.63 25.63
N PHE A 150 -1.49 -10.47 25.43
CA PHE A 150 -1.67 -9.87 24.11
C PHE A 150 -0.29 -9.55 23.49
N SER A 151 0.60 -8.94 24.27
CA SER A 151 2.00 -8.68 23.92
C SER A 151 2.75 -9.95 23.47
N LYS A 152 2.61 -11.05 24.23
CA LYS A 152 3.23 -12.34 23.88
C LYS A 152 2.69 -12.92 22.58
N ARG A 153 1.37 -12.83 22.34
CA ARG A 153 0.76 -13.29 21.09
C ARG A 153 1.30 -12.51 19.89
N VAL A 154 1.43 -11.20 20.02
CA VAL A 154 1.96 -10.30 18.98
C VAL A 154 3.42 -10.58 18.66
N LEU A 155 4.24 -10.84 19.67
CA LEU A 155 5.62 -11.27 19.45
C LEU A 155 5.65 -12.60 18.66
N ASN A 156 4.78 -13.55 19.00
CA ASN A 156 4.76 -14.87 18.39
C ASN A 156 4.13 -14.94 16.99
N THR A 157 3.41 -13.92 16.50
CA THR A 157 2.84 -13.88 15.14
C THR A 157 3.83 -13.44 14.05
N GLY A 158 5.05 -13.05 14.44
CA GLY A 158 6.11 -12.66 13.51
C GLY A 158 7.50 -13.21 13.83
N ILE A 159 7.65 -14.00 14.90
CA ILE A 159 8.87 -14.75 15.15
C ILE A 159 8.94 -15.88 14.14
N ILE A 160 10.04 -15.89 13.37
CA ILE A 160 10.52 -17.06 12.64
C ILE A 160 10.61 -18.19 13.66
N LYS A 161 9.64 -19.10 13.64
CA LYS A 161 9.67 -20.22 14.55
C LYS A 161 10.80 -21.13 14.10
N GLU A 162 11.84 -21.26 14.92
CA GLU A 162 12.89 -22.30 14.77
C GLU A 162 12.32 -23.74 14.90
N THR A 163 11.00 -23.90 15.01
CA THR A 163 10.36 -25.17 15.29
C THR A 163 9.88 -25.82 14.00
N GLY A 164 10.82 -26.32 13.19
CA GLY A 164 10.50 -27.13 12.03
C GLY A 164 11.72 -27.48 11.17
N LYS A 165 11.65 -28.59 10.44
CA LYS A 165 12.58 -28.86 9.34
C LYS A 165 12.31 -27.80 8.28
N ILE A 166 13.26 -26.87 8.08
CA ILE A 166 13.19 -25.87 7.01
C ILE A 166 13.02 -26.63 5.70
N PRO A 167 11.97 -26.36 4.90
CA PRO A 167 11.81 -27.01 3.61
C PRO A 167 12.97 -26.61 2.71
N GLU A 168 13.41 -27.54 1.87
CA GLU A 168 14.43 -27.24 0.87
C GLU A 168 13.90 -26.21 -0.13
N ILE A 169 14.68 -25.15 -0.37
CA ILE A 169 14.31 -24.07 -1.29
C ILE A 169 14.56 -24.55 -2.72
N ASN A 170 13.51 -25.04 -3.38
CA ASN A 170 13.60 -25.59 -4.73
C ASN A 170 12.32 -25.31 -5.54
N SER A 171 12.33 -25.71 -6.81
CA SER A 171 11.18 -25.55 -7.72
C SER A 171 9.92 -26.27 -7.23
N GLN A 172 10.05 -27.37 -6.48
CA GLN A 172 8.90 -28.10 -5.95
C GLN A 172 8.19 -27.33 -4.84
N LEU A 173 8.93 -26.65 -3.95
CA LEU A 173 8.35 -25.77 -2.92
C LEU A 173 7.51 -24.68 -3.58
N LEU A 174 8.06 -24.03 -4.62
CA LEU A 174 7.38 -22.96 -5.35
C LEU A 174 6.15 -23.48 -6.11
N PHE A 175 6.26 -24.62 -6.80
CA PHE A 175 5.12 -25.26 -7.45
C PHE A 175 3.97 -25.52 -6.47
N ASN A 176 4.28 -26.10 -5.29
CA ASN A 176 3.28 -26.37 -4.26
C ASN A 176 2.60 -25.10 -3.74
N TYR A 177 3.38 -24.01 -3.58
CA TYR A 177 2.83 -22.70 -3.22
C TYR A 177 1.87 -22.18 -4.29
N ILE A 178 2.28 -22.19 -5.56
CA ILE A 178 1.48 -21.69 -6.68
C ILE A 178 0.17 -22.49 -6.81
N GLN A 179 0.23 -23.82 -6.77
CA GLN A 179 -0.97 -24.67 -6.78
C GLN A 179 -1.97 -24.29 -5.68
N LYS A 180 -1.48 -24.13 -4.44
CA LYS A 180 -2.32 -23.75 -3.32
C LYS A 180 -2.85 -22.32 -3.43
N TRP A 181 -2.08 -21.41 -3.99
CA TRP A 181 -2.51 -20.05 -4.28
C TRP A 181 -3.66 -20.05 -5.30
N PHE A 182 -3.54 -20.81 -6.40
CA PHE A 182 -4.59 -20.95 -7.41
C PHE A 182 -5.87 -21.54 -6.84
N HIS A 183 -5.77 -22.64 -6.09
CA HIS A 183 -6.92 -23.26 -5.44
C HIS A 183 -7.67 -22.24 -4.56
N ARG A 184 -6.94 -21.45 -3.77
CA ARG A 184 -7.55 -20.43 -2.90
C ARG A 184 -8.20 -19.30 -3.70
N MET A 185 -7.60 -18.87 -4.81
CA MET A 185 -8.07 -17.72 -5.59
C MET A 185 -9.25 -18.05 -6.51
N PHE A 186 -9.27 -19.25 -7.09
CA PHE A 186 -10.21 -19.59 -8.17
C PHE A 186 -11.14 -20.77 -7.86
N GLU A 187 -10.77 -21.64 -6.91
CA GLU A 187 -11.51 -22.86 -6.59
C GLU A 187 -12.16 -22.83 -5.19
N SER A 188 -12.14 -21.67 -4.52
CA SER A 188 -12.72 -21.50 -3.18
C SER A 188 -13.51 -20.21 -3.06
N ASP A 189 -14.41 -20.14 -2.07
CA ASP A 189 -15.18 -18.93 -1.76
C ASP A 189 -14.36 -17.84 -1.05
N PHE A 190 -13.03 -17.97 -1.00
CA PHE A 190 -12.16 -17.04 -0.28
C PHE A 190 -12.40 -15.59 -0.70
N LEU A 191 -12.39 -15.29 -2.00
CA LEU A 191 -12.55 -13.93 -2.51
C LEU A 191 -13.95 -13.36 -2.26
N LEU A 192 -14.99 -14.22 -2.29
CA LEU A 192 -16.37 -13.81 -2.01
C LEU A 192 -16.57 -13.35 -0.56
N ASN A 193 -15.75 -13.86 0.35
CA ASN A 193 -15.80 -13.54 1.79
C ASN A 193 -14.89 -12.36 2.18
N VAL A 194 -14.08 -11.83 1.26
CA VAL A 194 -13.20 -10.67 1.53
C VAL A 194 -13.95 -9.39 1.22
N LYS A 195 -14.31 -8.62 2.27
CA LYS A 195 -14.97 -7.32 2.16
C LYS A 195 -14.29 -6.29 3.08
N PRO A 196 -13.88 -5.11 2.58
CA PRO A 196 -13.85 -4.73 1.16
C PRO A 196 -12.85 -5.57 0.35
N TYR A 197 -13.05 -5.66 -0.97
CA TYR A 197 -12.14 -6.38 -1.85
C TYR A 197 -11.04 -5.45 -2.37
N THR A 198 -9.78 -5.85 -2.13
CA THR A 198 -8.57 -5.15 -2.58
C THR A 198 -7.74 -6.13 -3.43
N PRO A 199 -7.68 -5.98 -4.76
CA PRO A 199 -6.83 -6.83 -5.57
C PRO A 199 -5.35 -6.63 -5.23
N ASN A 200 -4.55 -7.69 -5.33
CA ASN A 200 -3.11 -7.65 -5.03
C ASN A 200 -2.29 -7.81 -6.32
N PRO A 201 -1.90 -6.71 -6.99
CA PRO A 201 -1.16 -6.76 -8.25
C PRO A 201 0.20 -7.44 -8.13
N ASN A 202 0.90 -7.31 -7.00
CA ASN A 202 2.16 -8.03 -6.77
C ASN A 202 1.99 -9.56 -6.76
N SER A 203 0.90 -10.04 -6.16
CA SER A 203 0.61 -11.47 -6.14
C SER A 203 0.36 -12.00 -7.54
N LEU A 204 -0.36 -11.24 -8.37
CA LEU A 204 -0.59 -11.59 -9.78
C LEU A 204 0.71 -11.55 -10.59
N PHE A 205 1.54 -10.53 -10.38
CA PHE A 205 2.84 -10.40 -11.04
C PHE A 205 3.78 -11.57 -10.71
N THR A 206 3.75 -12.05 -9.46
CA THR A 206 4.49 -13.25 -9.04
C THR A 206 4.05 -14.47 -9.83
N VAL A 207 2.73 -14.66 -9.98
CA VAL A 207 2.17 -15.79 -10.74
C VAL A 207 2.51 -15.68 -12.22
N LEU A 208 2.42 -14.49 -12.84
CA LEU A 208 2.86 -14.28 -14.22
C LEU A 208 4.34 -14.61 -14.41
N SER A 209 5.19 -14.17 -13.49
CA SER A 209 6.63 -14.44 -13.53
C SER A 209 6.92 -15.94 -13.45
N TYR A 210 6.17 -16.67 -12.61
CA TYR A 210 6.26 -18.12 -12.53
C TYR A 210 5.80 -18.81 -13.81
N LEU A 211 4.63 -18.43 -14.35
CA LEU A 211 4.04 -19.05 -15.55
C LEU A 211 4.83 -18.75 -16.82
N LYS A 212 5.58 -17.64 -16.87
CA LYS A 212 6.50 -17.36 -17.99
C LYS A 212 7.62 -18.39 -18.09
N ILE A 213 8.05 -18.97 -16.96
CA ILE A 213 9.10 -20.01 -16.90
C ILE A 213 8.49 -21.41 -16.92
N ASN A 214 7.34 -21.59 -16.25
CA ASN A 214 6.65 -22.87 -16.07
C ASN A 214 5.22 -22.76 -16.61
N PRO A 215 5.02 -22.79 -17.94
CA PRO A 215 3.71 -22.59 -18.54
C PRO A 215 2.74 -23.74 -18.17
N ASP A 216 1.55 -23.36 -17.74
CA ASP A 216 0.42 -24.26 -17.50
C ASP A 216 -0.84 -23.63 -18.12
N THR A 217 -1.47 -24.33 -19.08
CA THR A 217 -2.55 -23.76 -19.89
C THR A 217 -3.77 -23.36 -19.06
N VAL A 218 -4.14 -24.14 -18.05
CA VAL A 218 -5.31 -23.87 -17.20
C VAL A 218 -5.04 -22.66 -16.29
N MET A 219 -3.85 -22.61 -15.70
CA MET A 219 -3.44 -21.46 -14.89
C MET A 219 -3.32 -20.18 -15.71
N LEU A 220 -2.82 -20.26 -16.95
CA LEU A 220 -2.74 -19.13 -17.87
C LEU A 220 -4.12 -18.60 -18.22
N GLU A 221 -5.08 -19.47 -18.58
CA GLU A 221 -6.46 -19.08 -18.88
C GLU A 221 -7.16 -18.43 -17.68
N ASN A 222 -6.98 -18.98 -16.48
CA ASN A 222 -7.55 -18.41 -15.26
C ASN A 222 -7.02 -16.99 -14.96
N ILE A 223 -5.71 -16.78 -15.12
CA ILE A 223 -5.09 -15.46 -14.90
C ILE A 223 -5.50 -14.46 -15.98
N ASP A 224 -5.54 -14.89 -17.23
CA ASP A 224 -5.99 -14.09 -18.37
C ASP A 224 -7.42 -13.58 -18.15
N ASN A 225 -8.36 -14.48 -17.82
CA ASN A 225 -9.74 -14.14 -17.51
C ASN A 225 -9.85 -13.19 -16.30
N PHE A 226 -9.01 -13.38 -15.29
CA PHE A 226 -9.00 -12.53 -14.10
C PHE A 226 -8.49 -11.10 -14.39
N LEU A 227 -7.44 -10.97 -15.20
CA LEU A 227 -6.90 -9.68 -15.63
C LEU A 227 -7.89 -8.94 -16.54
N ASP A 228 -8.57 -9.67 -17.44
CA ASP A 228 -9.66 -9.12 -18.26
C ASP A 228 -10.78 -8.56 -17.39
N ARG A 229 -11.20 -9.32 -16.38
CA ARG A 229 -12.19 -8.84 -15.42
C ARG A 229 -11.76 -7.57 -14.70
N LEU A 230 -10.50 -7.46 -14.29
CA LEU A 230 -10.01 -6.25 -13.61
C LEU A 230 -10.05 -5.02 -14.53
N GLN A 231 -9.51 -5.11 -15.74
CA GLN A 231 -9.44 -3.96 -16.66
C GLN A 231 -10.79 -3.48 -17.20
N PHE A 232 -11.82 -4.33 -17.18
CA PHE A 232 -13.17 -4.01 -17.62
C PHE A 232 -14.17 -3.77 -16.47
N SER A 233 -13.69 -3.81 -15.22
CA SER A 233 -14.51 -3.50 -14.03
C SER A 233 -14.47 -2.01 -13.66
N ALA A 234 -15.35 -1.60 -12.73
CA ALA A 234 -15.36 -0.24 -12.20
C ALA A 234 -14.12 0.10 -11.34
N LEU A 235 -13.25 -0.87 -11.04
CA LEU A 235 -11.94 -0.60 -10.43
C LEU A 235 -11.00 0.12 -11.40
N PHE A 236 -11.14 -0.06 -12.71
CA PHE A 236 -10.35 0.65 -13.69
C PHE A 236 -11.09 1.91 -14.12
N ASP A 237 -10.46 3.07 -14.03
CA ASP A 237 -11.07 4.32 -14.50
C ASP A 237 -10.72 4.56 -15.98
N PRO A 238 -11.65 4.37 -16.91
CA PRO A 238 -11.35 4.54 -18.34
C PRO A 238 -11.06 5.99 -18.74
N ILE A 239 -11.47 6.98 -17.93
CA ILE A 239 -11.41 8.39 -18.28
C ILE A 239 -10.10 9.03 -17.82
N ASN A 240 -9.84 9.12 -16.51
CA ASN A 240 -8.56 9.64 -16.02
C ASN A 240 -7.44 8.61 -16.07
N GLY A 241 -7.78 7.32 -16.18
CA GLY A 241 -6.84 6.21 -16.09
C GLY A 241 -6.55 5.80 -14.64
N GLY A 242 -5.81 4.71 -14.51
CA GLY A 242 -5.42 4.15 -13.21
C GLY A 242 -6.51 3.32 -12.54
N PHE A 243 -6.08 2.50 -11.59
CA PHE A 243 -6.92 1.63 -10.78
C PHE A 243 -7.27 2.31 -9.45
N PHE A 244 -8.54 2.20 -9.07
CA PHE A 244 -8.97 2.36 -7.69
C PHE A 244 -8.45 1.18 -6.87
N ARG A 245 -8.09 1.49 -5.63
CA ARG A 245 -7.49 0.53 -4.69
C ARG A 245 -8.39 -0.65 -4.38
N GLN A 246 -9.67 -0.37 -4.16
CA GLN A 246 -10.59 -1.33 -3.56
C GLN A 246 -12.04 -1.05 -3.97
N ALA A 247 -12.84 -2.11 -3.95
CA ALA A 247 -14.28 -2.11 -4.16
C ALA A 247 -15.00 -2.67 -2.94
N THR A 248 -16.31 -2.42 -2.83
CA THR A 248 -17.14 -2.91 -1.73
C THR A 248 -17.09 -4.44 -1.60
N ASP A 249 -16.99 -5.16 -2.72
CA ASP A 249 -16.75 -6.59 -2.76
C ASP A 249 -16.09 -7.08 -4.06
N TYR A 250 -15.93 -8.40 -4.17
CA TYR A 250 -15.27 -9.05 -5.29
C TYR A 250 -15.94 -8.80 -6.64
N THR A 251 -17.19 -8.34 -6.72
CA THR A 251 -17.86 -8.01 -7.99
C THR A 251 -17.15 -6.87 -8.74
N CYS A 252 -16.48 -5.99 -8.02
CA CYS A 252 -15.78 -4.80 -8.54
C CYS A 252 -16.72 -3.79 -9.22
N SER A 253 -18.00 -3.74 -8.83
CA SER A 253 -18.99 -2.78 -9.36
C SER A 253 -18.95 -1.41 -8.67
N GLU A 254 -18.57 -1.37 -7.40
CA GLU A 254 -18.60 -0.16 -6.57
C GLU A 254 -17.20 0.16 -6.00
N PRO A 255 -16.41 1.01 -6.68
CA PRO A 255 -15.08 1.40 -6.21
C PRO A 255 -15.16 2.42 -5.07
N LEU A 256 -14.16 2.42 -4.18
CA LEU A 256 -14.05 3.37 -3.05
C LEU A 256 -13.25 4.65 -3.38
N PHE A 257 -13.14 4.98 -4.66
CA PHE A 257 -12.56 6.22 -5.23
C PHE A 257 -11.17 6.67 -4.74
N GLU A 258 -10.40 5.75 -4.16
CA GLU A 258 -9.01 5.92 -3.75
C GLU A 258 -8.08 5.43 -4.86
N LYS A 259 -7.13 6.25 -5.32
CA LYS A 259 -6.02 5.81 -6.18
C LYS A 259 -4.69 6.22 -5.56
N THR A 260 -3.77 5.27 -5.43
CA THR A 260 -2.44 5.50 -4.86
C THR A 260 -1.35 5.31 -5.91
N LEU A 261 -0.23 6.02 -5.76
CA LEU A 261 0.91 5.94 -6.67
C LEU A 261 1.53 4.54 -6.63
N GLU A 262 1.71 3.96 -5.45
CA GLU A 262 2.35 2.66 -5.27
C GLU A 262 1.54 1.50 -5.89
N GLU A 263 0.21 1.52 -5.79
CA GLU A 263 -0.64 0.48 -6.39
C GLU A 263 -0.68 0.63 -7.91
N ASN A 264 -0.84 1.86 -8.40
CA ASN A 264 -0.83 2.10 -9.85
C ASN A 264 0.53 1.80 -10.48
N SER A 265 1.63 1.96 -9.74
CA SER A 265 2.97 1.52 -10.18
C SER A 265 3.05 0.00 -10.33
N GLN A 266 2.44 -0.75 -9.42
CA GLN A 266 2.36 -2.21 -9.50
C GLN A 266 1.43 -2.67 -10.63
N TYR A 267 0.30 -2.01 -10.83
CA TYR A 267 -0.59 -2.29 -11.96
C TYR A 267 0.06 -1.99 -13.31
N LEU A 268 0.83 -0.90 -13.42
CA LEU A 268 1.60 -0.59 -14.63
C LEU A 268 2.56 -1.75 -14.96
N GLN A 269 3.33 -2.20 -13.98
CA GLN A 269 4.24 -3.33 -14.15
C GLN A 269 3.49 -4.63 -14.50
N LEU A 270 2.37 -4.89 -13.82
CA LEU A 270 1.54 -6.08 -14.03
C LEU A 270 0.98 -6.15 -15.46
N PHE A 271 0.33 -5.10 -15.94
CA PHE A 271 -0.29 -5.10 -17.26
C PHE A 271 0.75 -5.03 -18.39
N ALA A 272 1.89 -4.37 -18.17
CA ALA A 272 3.01 -4.43 -19.11
C ALA A 272 3.57 -5.86 -19.22
N ALA A 273 3.78 -6.56 -18.09
CA ALA A 273 4.22 -7.95 -18.11
C ALA A 273 3.16 -8.91 -18.67
N ALA A 274 1.87 -8.64 -18.43
CA ALA A 274 0.78 -9.40 -19.02
C ALA A 274 0.75 -9.25 -20.55
N TYR A 275 1.01 -8.05 -21.08
CA TYR A 275 1.18 -7.86 -22.53
C TYR A 275 2.34 -8.70 -23.08
N ASP A 276 3.49 -8.68 -22.41
CA ASP A 276 4.67 -9.46 -22.80
C ASP A 276 4.48 -10.99 -22.67
N LEU A 277 3.53 -11.45 -21.85
CA LEU A 277 3.19 -12.87 -21.73
C LEU A 277 2.10 -13.31 -22.73
N PHE A 278 1.02 -12.54 -22.87
CA PHE A 278 -0.18 -12.93 -23.62
C PHE A 278 -0.29 -12.30 -25.01
N GLY A 279 0.40 -11.19 -25.27
CA GLY A 279 0.35 -10.46 -26.54
C GLY A 279 -0.96 -9.71 -26.82
N LYS A 280 -1.86 -9.58 -25.83
CA LYS A 280 -3.15 -8.87 -25.98
C LYS A 280 -2.95 -7.35 -25.99
N GLU A 281 -3.29 -6.68 -27.09
CA GLU A 281 -3.19 -5.22 -27.18
C GLU A 281 -4.03 -4.47 -26.12
N SER A 282 -5.12 -5.07 -25.62
CA SER A 282 -5.90 -4.50 -24.50
C SER A 282 -5.05 -4.31 -23.23
N TYR A 283 -4.13 -5.23 -22.92
CA TYR A 283 -3.22 -5.11 -21.77
C TYR A 283 -2.17 -4.03 -21.95
N LYS A 284 -1.63 -3.90 -23.16
CA LYS A 284 -0.73 -2.79 -23.49
C LYS A 284 -1.44 -1.44 -23.32
N GLU A 285 -2.65 -1.33 -23.83
CA GLU A 285 -3.47 -0.12 -23.69
C GLU A 285 -3.77 0.18 -22.21
N THR A 286 -4.09 -0.83 -21.39
CA THR A 286 -4.25 -0.66 -19.93
C THR A 286 -2.99 -0.08 -19.31
N ALA A 287 -1.81 -0.63 -19.65
CA ALA A 287 -0.54 -0.15 -19.13
C ALA A 287 -0.29 1.33 -19.53
N TYR A 288 -0.56 1.71 -20.77
CA TYR A 288 -0.45 3.11 -21.21
C TYR A 288 -1.42 4.04 -20.49
N VAL A 289 -2.67 3.62 -20.29
CA VAL A 289 -3.68 4.42 -19.58
C VAL A 289 -3.30 4.61 -18.11
N ILE A 290 -2.78 3.58 -17.43
CA ILE A 290 -2.24 3.70 -16.07
C ILE A 290 -1.05 4.66 -16.05
N TYR A 291 -0.09 4.49 -16.96
CA TYR A 291 1.07 5.36 -17.04
C TYR A 291 0.68 6.82 -17.25
N ASN A 292 -0.25 7.08 -18.18
CA ASN A 292 -0.79 8.41 -18.47
C ASN A 292 -1.52 9.01 -17.27
N PHE A 293 -2.23 8.22 -16.48
CA PHE A 293 -2.79 8.69 -15.21
C PHE A 293 -1.68 9.19 -14.27
N VAL A 294 -0.63 8.40 -14.05
CA VAL A 294 0.45 8.78 -13.15
C VAL A 294 1.17 10.06 -13.64
N ILE A 295 1.54 10.12 -14.93
CA ILE A 295 2.32 11.25 -15.45
C ILE A 295 1.54 12.56 -15.61
N ASN A 296 0.21 12.49 -15.72
CA ASN A 296 -0.63 13.68 -15.90
C ASN A 296 -1.36 14.10 -14.62
N GLU A 297 -1.88 13.14 -13.85
CA GLU A 297 -2.70 13.42 -12.67
C GLU A 297 -1.90 13.41 -11.36
N LEU A 298 -0.85 12.60 -11.23
CA LEU A 298 -0.06 12.52 -10.00
C LEU A 298 1.23 13.37 -10.03
N LYS A 299 1.66 13.84 -11.20
CA LYS A 299 2.86 14.67 -11.31
C LYS A 299 2.70 15.99 -10.55
N ASN A 300 3.72 16.35 -9.76
CA ASN A 300 3.85 17.64 -9.11
C ASN A 300 4.69 18.59 -9.99
N GLU A 301 4.51 19.91 -9.82
CA GLU A 301 5.22 20.93 -10.60
C GLU A 301 6.76 20.83 -10.48
N GLY A 302 7.26 20.33 -9.34
CA GLY A 302 8.68 20.12 -9.09
C GLY A 302 9.31 18.85 -9.71
N GLY A 303 8.51 17.94 -10.29
CA GLY A 303 8.99 16.74 -10.99
C GLY A 303 8.63 15.40 -10.33
N GLY A 304 8.57 15.33 -9.00
CA GLY A 304 8.12 14.13 -8.28
C GLY A 304 6.59 13.93 -8.34
N TYR A 305 6.12 12.82 -7.78
CA TYR A 305 4.73 12.39 -7.85
C TYR A 305 4.05 12.38 -6.49
N CYS A 306 2.84 12.92 -6.46
CA CYS A 306 1.91 12.92 -5.33
C CYS A 306 1.54 11.48 -4.94
N SER A 307 1.34 11.24 -3.64
CA SER A 307 1.15 9.89 -3.09
C SER A 307 -0.19 9.27 -3.48
N SER A 308 -1.27 10.07 -3.52
CA SER A 308 -2.62 9.55 -3.77
C SER A 308 -3.61 10.63 -4.19
N THR A 309 -4.73 10.17 -4.74
CA THR A 309 -5.92 10.98 -5.03
C THR A 309 -7.15 10.32 -4.43
N THR A 310 -8.07 11.12 -3.92
CA THR A 310 -9.33 10.67 -3.30
C THR A 310 -10.42 11.73 -3.45
N LEU A 311 -11.64 11.42 -3.02
CA LEU A 311 -12.72 12.37 -2.85
C LEU A 311 -12.87 12.76 -1.37
N ILE A 312 -13.18 14.02 -1.10
CA ILE A 312 -13.34 14.57 0.27
C ILE A 312 -14.80 14.58 0.74
N ASN A 313 -15.75 14.68 -0.19
CA ASN A 313 -17.17 14.55 0.16
C ASN A 313 -17.50 13.11 0.54
N LYS A 314 -18.68 12.87 1.13
CA LYS A 314 -19.20 11.51 1.31
C LYS A 314 -19.37 10.81 -0.03
N ILE A 315 -19.26 9.48 -0.03
CA ILE A 315 -19.30 8.69 -1.26
C ILE A 315 -20.67 8.80 -1.96
N GLU A 316 -21.74 8.88 -1.18
CA GLU A 316 -23.12 9.05 -1.66
C GLU A 316 -23.37 10.41 -2.34
N ASP A 317 -22.62 11.43 -1.95
CA ASP A 317 -22.71 12.80 -2.49
C ASP A 317 -21.72 13.05 -3.64
N SER A 318 -20.93 12.02 -4.00
CA SER A 318 -19.77 12.15 -4.89
C SER A 318 -20.13 11.83 -6.34
N VAL A 319 -20.19 12.85 -7.18
CA VAL A 319 -20.47 12.74 -8.62
C VAL A 319 -19.24 12.92 -9.52
N TYR A 320 -18.04 13.06 -8.95
CA TYR A 320 -16.81 13.35 -9.72
C TYR A 320 -16.48 12.28 -10.78
N TYR A 321 -16.73 11.01 -10.45
CA TYR A 321 -16.39 9.87 -11.33
C TYR A 321 -17.57 9.38 -12.18
N SER A 322 -18.75 9.96 -12.02
CA SER A 322 -19.98 9.50 -12.67
C SER A 322 -20.50 10.51 -13.69
N TYR A 323 -21.33 10.04 -14.61
CA TYR A 323 -22.08 10.87 -15.55
C TYR A 323 -23.48 10.29 -15.73
N SER A 324 -24.43 11.15 -16.04
CA SER A 324 -25.79 10.77 -16.45
C SER A 324 -25.98 10.89 -17.96
N ILE A 325 -26.97 10.17 -18.51
CA ILE A 325 -27.28 10.24 -19.95
C ILE A 325 -27.65 11.66 -20.39
N ASN A 326 -28.33 12.44 -19.53
CA ASN A 326 -28.63 13.84 -19.79
C ASN A 326 -27.38 14.71 -19.87
N GLU A 327 -26.35 14.46 -19.06
CA GLU A 327 -25.08 15.18 -19.18
C GLU A 327 -24.34 14.79 -20.45
N MET A 328 -24.37 13.50 -20.80
CA MET A 328 -23.78 13.01 -22.03
C MET A 328 -24.45 13.66 -23.25
N SER A 329 -25.78 13.81 -23.26
CA SER A 329 -26.51 14.45 -24.36
C SER A 329 -26.21 15.94 -24.50
N ILE A 330 -25.92 16.62 -23.39
CA ILE A 330 -25.48 18.03 -23.40
C ILE A 330 -24.03 18.14 -23.91
N MET A 331 -23.13 17.29 -23.45
CA MET A 331 -21.71 17.32 -23.83
C MET A 331 -21.48 16.84 -25.28
N PHE A 332 -22.27 15.87 -25.74
CA PHE A 332 -22.10 15.20 -27.04
C PHE A 332 -23.43 15.06 -27.79
N PRO A 333 -24.09 16.16 -28.22
CA PRO A 333 -25.45 16.12 -28.75
C PRO A 333 -25.69 15.09 -29.86
N ASP A 334 -24.71 14.92 -30.76
CA ASP A 334 -24.84 14.04 -31.92
C ASP A 334 -24.31 12.61 -31.70
N ARG A 335 -23.55 12.36 -30.62
CA ARG A 335 -22.82 11.09 -30.38
C ARG A 335 -23.03 10.48 -28.99
N TYR A 336 -23.84 11.09 -28.13
CA TYR A 336 -23.95 10.67 -26.73
C TYR A 336 -24.35 9.20 -26.57
N GLN A 337 -25.20 8.65 -27.45
CA GLN A 337 -25.59 7.24 -27.40
C GLN A 337 -24.40 6.30 -27.63
N GLU A 338 -23.63 6.56 -28.69
CA GLU A 338 -22.45 5.78 -29.05
C GLU A 338 -21.39 5.84 -27.94
N ILE A 339 -21.11 7.04 -27.44
CA ILE A 339 -20.15 7.26 -26.35
C ILE A 339 -20.65 6.60 -25.05
N SER A 340 -21.94 6.70 -24.73
CA SER A 340 -22.50 6.09 -23.51
C SER A 340 -22.38 4.56 -23.54
N VAL A 341 -22.69 3.94 -24.69
CA VAL A 341 -22.51 2.48 -24.87
C VAL A 341 -21.03 2.10 -24.76
N ALA A 342 -20.13 2.88 -25.34
CA ALA A 342 -18.69 2.64 -25.23
C ALA A 342 -18.18 2.73 -23.78
N LEU A 343 -18.80 3.58 -22.95
CA LEU A 343 -18.56 3.70 -21.51
C LEU A 343 -19.33 2.68 -20.66
N GLY A 344 -20.01 1.72 -21.29
CA GLY A 344 -20.77 0.67 -20.60
C GLY A 344 -22.01 1.17 -19.84
N PHE A 345 -22.58 2.31 -20.22
CA PHE A 345 -23.78 2.84 -19.58
C PHE A 345 -25.02 2.05 -19.98
N ASP A 346 -25.93 1.86 -19.01
CA ASP A 346 -27.30 1.45 -19.27
C ASP A 346 -28.08 2.64 -19.83
N THR A 347 -28.30 2.63 -21.15
CA THR A 347 -29.07 3.67 -21.86
C THR A 347 -30.59 3.60 -21.60
N THR A 348 -31.06 2.58 -20.87
CA THR A 348 -32.47 2.42 -20.49
C THR A 348 -32.79 2.95 -19.09
N ALA A 349 -31.75 3.25 -18.31
CA ALA A 349 -31.87 3.88 -16.99
C ALA A 349 -32.45 5.30 -17.08
N SER A 350 -32.78 5.89 -15.92
CA SER A 350 -33.26 7.27 -15.87
C SER A 350 -32.22 8.24 -16.45
N GLU A 351 -32.65 9.24 -17.22
CA GLU A 351 -31.72 10.18 -17.88
C GLU A 351 -30.84 10.97 -16.89
N THR A 352 -31.30 11.12 -15.65
CA THR A 352 -30.57 11.82 -14.57
C THR A 352 -29.76 10.89 -13.66
N GLU A 353 -29.86 9.57 -13.86
CA GLU A 353 -29.16 8.59 -13.04
C GLU A 353 -27.65 8.64 -13.32
N GLN A 354 -26.87 8.72 -12.25
CA GLN A 354 -25.42 8.80 -12.31
C GLN A 354 -24.82 7.40 -12.46
N GLN A 355 -24.03 7.21 -13.51
CA GLN A 355 -23.39 5.93 -13.84
C GLN A 355 -21.87 6.09 -13.85
N ILE A 356 -21.16 5.07 -13.33
CA ILE A 356 -19.70 5.02 -13.36
C ILE A 356 -19.27 4.45 -14.72
N PRO A 357 -18.40 5.14 -15.46
CA PRO A 357 -17.86 4.61 -16.72
C PRO A 357 -17.13 3.29 -16.53
N LEU A 358 -17.45 2.34 -17.40
CA LEU A 358 -16.72 1.08 -17.56
C LEU A 358 -15.93 1.12 -18.87
N ARG A 359 -14.81 0.39 -18.89
CA ARG A 359 -14.11 0.14 -20.14
C ARG A 359 -14.81 -1.00 -20.87
N THR A 360 -15.29 -0.74 -22.08
CA THR A 360 -15.64 -1.80 -23.04
C THR A 360 -14.42 -2.15 -23.90
N SER A 361 -14.49 -3.25 -24.65
CA SER A 361 -13.41 -3.67 -25.56
C SER A 361 -13.08 -2.60 -26.60
N ASP A 362 -14.08 -1.80 -26.99
CA ASP A 362 -13.98 -0.91 -28.14
C ASP A 362 -13.85 0.56 -27.71
N LEU A 363 -13.88 0.85 -26.40
CA LEU A 363 -13.94 2.20 -25.83
C LEU A 363 -12.98 3.19 -26.53
N TYR A 364 -11.69 2.88 -26.56
CA TYR A 364 -10.65 3.78 -27.06
C TYR A 364 -10.55 3.81 -28.59
N SER A 365 -11.27 2.93 -29.28
CA SER A 365 -11.47 3.02 -30.73
C SER A 365 -12.68 3.88 -31.10
N VAL A 366 -13.66 3.97 -30.21
CA VAL A 366 -14.92 4.72 -30.41
C VAL A 366 -14.79 6.18 -29.97
N ILE A 367 -14.17 6.41 -28.80
CA ILE A 367 -14.02 7.74 -28.21
C ILE A 367 -12.70 8.36 -28.68
N SER A 368 -12.79 9.57 -29.25
CA SER A 368 -11.62 10.36 -29.64
C SER A 368 -10.92 11.02 -28.44
N ASP A 369 -9.65 11.38 -28.60
CA ASP A 369 -8.89 12.11 -27.58
C ASP A 369 -9.61 13.41 -27.16
N ASN A 370 -10.23 14.13 -28.09
CA ASN A 370 -10.97 15.36 -27.79
C ASN A 370 -12.19 15.09 -26.91
N GLU A 371 -12.95 14.04 -27.18
CA GLU A 371 -14.11 13.65 -26.37
C GLU A 371 -13.68 13.18 -24.97
N LEU A 372 -12.56 12.45 -24.89
CA LEU A 372 -11.94 12.10 -23.61
C LEU A 372 -11.53 13.35 -22.81
N GLN A 373 -11.01 14.39 -23.46
CA GLN A 373 -10.70 15.66 -22.79
C GLN A 373 -11.95 16.40 -22.31
N VAL A 374 -13.07 16.35 -23.06
CA VAL A 374 -14.36 16.91 -22.61
C VAL A 374 -14.84 16.20 -21.34
N LEU A 375 -14.80 14.86 -21.32
CA LEU A 375 -15.14 14.07 -20.13
C LEU A 375 -14.27 14.44 -18.93
N LYS A 376 -12.95 14.56 -19.12
CA LYS A 376 -12.02 15.02 -18.07
C LYS A 376 -12.30 16.45 -17.62
N GLY A 377 -12.66 17.34 -18.55
CA GLY A 377 -13.05 18.72 -18.27
C GLY A 377 -14.25 18.79 -17.35
N ARG A 378 -15.30 18.02 -17.67
CA ARG A 378 -16.50 17.89 -16.84
C ARG A 378 -16.17 17.42 -15.42
N ARG A 379 -15.25 16.47 -15.23
CA ARG A 379 -14.82 16.06 -13.88
C ARG A 379 -14.20 17.22 -13.08
N LYS A 380 -13.36 18.04 -13.72
CA LYS A 380 -12.68 19.18 -13.08
C LYS A 380 -13.62 20.29 -12.61
N GLU A 381 -14.86 20.34 -13.12
CA GLU A 381 -15.89 21.27 -12.64
C GLU A 381 -16.42 20.89 -11.25
N HIS A 382 -16.29 19.61 -10.87
CA HIS A 382 -16.71 19.14 -9.56
C HIS A 382 -15.71 19.51 -8.47
N ARG A 383 -16.26 19.92 -7.32
CA ARG A 383 -15.48 20.11 -6.08
C ARG A 383 -15.35 18.78 -5.35
N GLY A 384 -14.29 18.64 -4.57
CA GLY A 384 -14.09 17.50 -3.66
C GLY A 384 -13.03 16.51 -4.12
N TYR A 385 -12.48 16.63 -5.33
CA TYR A 385 -11.27 15.89 -5.71
C TYR A 385 -10.07 16.42 -4.93
N PHE A 386 -9.33 15.52 -4.29
CA PHE A 386 -8.19 15.85 -3.46
C PHE A 386 -6.97 15.03 -3.84
N LYS A 387 -5.81 15.71 -3.82
CA LYS A 387 -4.50 15.14 -4.10
C LYS A 387 -3.61 15.31 -2.87
N ASP A 388 -3.09 14.22 -2.34
CA ASP A 388 -2.08 14.28 -1.28
C ASP A 388 -0.73 14.64 -1.92
N SER A 389 -0.27 15.86 -1.66
CA SER A 389 0.92 16.44 -2.29
C SER A 389 2.24 15.89 -1.76
N ARG A 390 2.23 15.02 -0.74
CA ARG A 390 3.45 14.40 -0.22
C ARG A 390 4.12 13.55 -1.32
N ILE A 391 5.39 13.83 -1.57
CA ILE A 391 6.23 13.04 -2.47
C ILE A 391 6.98 12.01 -1.62
N ILE A 392 6.37 10.85 -1.48
CA ILE A 392 6.88 9.76 -0.64
C ILE A 392 7.93 8.95 -1.40
N THR A 393 9.09 8.77 -0.78
CA THR A 393 10.27 8.12 -1.37
C THR A 393 9.95 6.71 -1.84
N SER A 394 9.38 5.86 -0.99
CA SER A 394 9.03 4.49 -1.40
C SER A 394 8.08 4.45 -2.60
N TYR A 395 7.08 5.33 -2.67
CA TYR A 395 6.06 5.29 -3.72
C TYR A 395 6.61 5.78 -5.06
N ASN A 396 7.41 6.84 -5.04
CA ASN A 396 8.08 7.36 -6.23
C ASN A 396 9.17 6.39 -6.73
N ALA A 397 9.87 5.70 -5.82
CA ALA A 397 10.83 4.67 -6.20
C ALA A 397 10.13 3.46 -6.83
N GLN A 398 8.98 3.03 -6.30
CA GLN A 398 8.15 2.00 -6.94
C GLN A 398 7.66 2.42 -8.33
N PHE A 399 7.29 3.69 -8.51
CA PHE A 399 6.92 4.21 -9.83
C PHE A 399 8.10 4.21 -10.80
N SER A 400 9.27 4.71 -10.37
CA SER A 400 10.50 4.66 -11.16
C SER A 400 10.82 3.21 -11.59
N ARG A 401 10.79 2.26 -10.66
CA ARG A 401 10.97 0.83 -10.97
C ARG A 401 9.93 0.31 -11.96
N GLY A 402 8.65 0.59 -11.72
CA GLY A 402 7.53 0.12 -12.55
C GLY A 402 7.60 0.68 -13.97
N ALA A 403 7.90 1.97 -14.14
CA ALA A 403 8.08 2.61 -15.44
C ALA A 403 9.34 2.10 -16.17
N ALA A 404 10.45 1.86 -15.46
CA ALA A 404 11.64 1.24 -16.03
C ALA A 404 11.35 -0.18 -16.54
N ALA A 405 10.68 -1.02 -15.75
CA ALA A 405 10.29 -2.36 -16.17
C ALA A 405 9.29 -2.33 -17.35
N ALA A 406 8.28 -1.46 -17.29
CA ALA A 406 7.29 -1.31 -18.36
C ALA A 406 7.92 -0.83 -19.68
N SER A 407 8.98 -0.01 -19.63
CA SER A 407 9.71 0.43 -20.83
C SER A 407 10.26 -0.76 -21.63
N VAL A 408 10.68 -1.83 -20.96
CA VAL A 408 11.19 -3.06 -21.58
C VAL A 408 10.04 -3.87 -22.15
N TYR A 409 9.03 -4.17 -21.34
CA TYR A 409 7.88 -4.99 -21.74
C TYR A 409 7.08 -4.39 -22.92
N LEU A 410 6.96 -3.06 -22.96
CA LEU A 410 6.21 -2.34 -24.00
C LEU A 410 7.10 -1.84 -25.14
N ASN A 411 8.42 -1.99 -25.04
CA ASN A 411 9.41 -1.45 -25.96
C ASN A 411 9.23 0.08 -26.18
N ASP A 412 9.02 0.83 -25.08
CA ASP A 412 8.87 2.29 -25.09
C ASP A 412 9.88 2.97 -24.16
N LYS A 413 10.94 3.53 -24.76
CA LYS A 413 12.02 4.23 -24.06
C LYS A 413 11.57 5.51 -23.35
N SER A 414 10.41 6.08 -23.70
CA SER A 414 9.90 7.26 -23.02
C SER A 414 9.60 6.98 -21.54
N MET A 415 9.14 5.77 -21.21
CA MET A 415 8.88 5.36 -19.84
C MET A 415 10.17 5.21 -19.02
N TYR A 416 11.27 4.75 -19.65
CA TYR A 416 12.58 4.71 -19.00
C TYR A 416 13.08 6.12 -18.67
N LYS A 417 12.89 7.08 -19.58
CA LYS A 417 13.23 8.48 -19.33
C LYS A 417 12.46 9.04 -18.13
N THR A 418 11.16 8.77 -18.03
CA THR A 418 10.35 9.16 -16.87
C THR A 418 10.84 8.49 -15.59
N ALA A 419 11.22 7.21 -15.65
CA ALA A 419 11.79 6.50 -14.51
C ALA A 419 13.08 7.15 -14.01
N LEU A 420 13.96 7.56 -14.93
CA LEU A 420 15.18 8.30 -14.63
C LEU A 420 14.88 9.65 -13.96
N GLU A 421 14.01 10.46 -14.57
CA GLU A 421 13.63 11.78 -14.03
C GLU A 421 13.03 11.66 -12.62
N THR A 422 12.25 10.61 -12.37
CA THR A 422 11.67 10.31 -11.04
C THR A 422 12.77 9.96 -10.03
N PHE A 423 13.74 9.14 -10.42
CA PHE A 423 14.84 8.73 -9.55
C PHE A 423 15.78 9.90 -9.23
N ASP A 424 16.10 10.71 -10.24
CA ASP A 424 16.89 11.94 -10.08
C ASP A 424 16.18 12.94 -9.15
N TYR A 425 14.84 13.06 -9.24
CA TYR A 425 14.07 13.86 -8.31
C TYR A 425 14.31 13.40 -6.86
N LEU A 426 14.26 12.09 -6.60
CA LEU A 426 14.46 11.54 -5.25
C LEU A 426 15.87 11.81 -4.72
N ILE A 427 16.91 11.68 -5.55
CA ILE A 427 18.29 12.01 -5.15
C ILE A 427 18.39 13.50 -4.78
N ASN A 428 17.80 14.37 -5.58
CA ASN A 428 17.97 15.81 -5.42
C ASN A 428 17.11 16.40 -4.30
N ASN A 429 15.99 15.78 -3.96
CA ASN A 429 15.00 16.36 -3.05
C ASN A 429 14.77 15.52 -1.80
N ASN A 430 14.81 14.19 -1.87
CA ASN A 430 14.41 13.30 -0.77
C ASN A 430 15.61 12.78 0.06
N LEU A 431 16.70 13.54 0.10
CA LEU A 431 17.87 13.28 0.93
C LEU A 431 18.07 14.39 1.97
N ASN A 432 18.58 14.03 3.15
CA ASN A 432 19.05 15.03 4.11
C ASN A 432 20.51 15.46 3.80
N SER A 433 21.05 16.38 4.60
CA SER A 433 22.43 16.86 4.45
C SER A 433 23.51 15.79 4.61
N ASN A 434 23.17 14.65 5.22
CA ASN A 434 24.05 13.49 5.39
C ASN A 434 23.78 12.40 4.34
N GLU A 435 23.05 12.74 3.26
CA GLU A 435 22.68 11.84 2.16
C GLU A 435 21.82 10.63 2.57
N GLN A 436 21.16 10.70 3.73
CA GLN A 436 20.21 9.69 4.19
C GLN A 436 18.84 9.96 3.58
N LEU A 437 18.11 8.91 3.19
CA LEU A 437 16.76 9.03 2.62
C LEU A 437 15.78 9.58 3.67
N LEU A 438 14.98 10.53 3.22
CA LEU A 438 13.79 11.00 3.90
C LEU A 438 12.58 10.18 3.46
N ARG A 439 11.57 10.05 4.32
CA ARG A 439 10.29 9.39 3.99
C ARG A 439 9.53 10.18 2.93
N TYR A 440 9.48 11.50 3.11
CA TYR A 440 8.97 12.45 2.14
C TYR A 440 9.60 13.82 2.38
N THR A 441 9.52 14.68 1.38
CA THR A 441 9.68 16.11 1.54
C THR A 441 8.33 16.80 1.44
N CYS A 442 8.00 17.62 2.43
CA CYS A 442 6.89 18.53 2.32
C CYS A 442 7.15 19.78 3.18
N CYS A 443 7.01 20.94 2.56
CA CYS A 443 7.35 22.25 3.11
C CYS A 443 8.83 22.38 3.56
N SER A 444 9.29 23.61 3.80
CA SER A 444 10.70 23.96 4.04
C SER A 444 11.33 23.43 5.34
N SER A 445 10.67 22.55 6.11
CA SER A 445 11.16 22.16 7.44
C SER A 445 10.68 20.82 8.01
N GLY A 446 9.85 20.03 7.31
CA GLY A 446 9.33 18.75 7.81
C GLY A 446 10.05 17.55 7.20
N CYS A 447 11.15 17.11 7.80
CA CYS A 447 11.92 15.95 7.32
C CYS A 447 11.73 14.73 8.25
N THR A 448 10.93 13.76 7.84
CA THR A 448 10.84 12.45 8.51
C THR A 448 11.93 11.53 7.95
N ARG A 449 12.74 10.89 8.80
CA ARG A 449 13.75 9.91 8.35
C ARG A 449 13.09 8.72 7.66
N GLY A 450 13.70 8.25 6.58
CA GLY A 450 13.23 7.08 5.83
C GLY A 450 13.19 5.81 6.68
N TYR A 451 12.23 4.95 6.39
CA TYR A 451 12.12 3.59 6.92
C TYR A 451 12.77 2.59 5.96
N LEU A 452 12.89 1.32 6.38
CA LEU A 452 13.40 0.26 5.52
C LEU A 452 12.68 0.21 4.17
N SER A 453 11.36 0.45 4.14
CA SER A 453 10.58 0.49 2.91
C SER A 453 11.06 1.56 1.92
N ASP A 454 11.46 2.74 2.40
CA ASP A 454 11.99 3.81 1.53
C ASP A 454 13.31 3.42 0.90
N TYR A 455 14.24 2.87 1.70
CA TYR A 455 15.53 2.42 1.19
C TYR A 455 15.40 1.18 0.29
N ALA A 456 14.55 0.21 0.65
CA ALA A 456 14.37 -1.01 -0.12
C ALA A 456 13.79 -0.71 -1.51
N ASP A 457 12.76 0.12 -1.60
CA ASP A 457 12.18 0.50 -2.89
C ASP A 457 13.14 1.40 -3.70
N PHE A 458 13.89 2.30 -3.04
CA PHE A 458 14.91 3.12 -3.71
C PHE A 458 16.04 2.28 -4.33
N ILE A 459 16.57 1.31 -3.58
CA ILE A 459 17.57 0.36 -4.11
C ILE A 459 16.96 -0.46 -5.25
N SER A 460 15.70 -0.89 -5.11
CA SER A 460 15.00 -1.67 -6.14
C SER A 460 14.86 -0.88 -7.44
N ALA A 461 14.56 0.42 -7.38
CA ALA A 461 14.52 1.30 -8.53
C ALA A 461 15.90 1.46 -9.18
N ALA A 462 16.95 1.69 -8.39
CA ALA A 462 18.33 1.78 -8.89
C ALA A 462 18.78 0.50 -9.61
N VAL A 463 18.48 -0.66 -9.02
CA VAL A 463 18.78 -1.97 -9.62
C VAL A 463 18.04 -2.14 -10.95
N GLU A 464 16.76 -1.77 -11.02
CA GLU A 464 15.99 -1.89 -12.27
C GLU A 464 16.52 -0.93 -13.34
N LEU A 465 16.84 0.32 -12.99
CA LEU A 465 17.46 1.29 -13.91
C LEU A 465 18.81 0.80 -14.45
N TYR A 466 19.61 0.12 -13.62
CA TYR A 466 20.83 -0.55 -14.04
C TYR A 466 20.53 -1.68 -15.04
N LYS A 467 19.54 -2.53 -14.77
CA LYS A 467 19.21 -3.67 -15.64
C LYS A 467 18.77 -3.24 -17.04
N VAL A 468 18.04 -2.13 -17.17
CA VAL A 468 17.50 -1.68 -18.47
C VAL A 468 18.58 -1.14 -19.41
N GLU A 469 19.49 -0.27 -18.95
CA GLU A 469 20.49 0.40 -19.82
C GLU A 469 21.95 0.16 -19.39
N ASN A 470 22.22 -0.72 -18.41
CA ASN A 470 23.57 -0.98 -17.86
C ASN A 470 24.29 0.28 -17.34
N GLY A 471 23.52 1.22 -16.77
CA GLY A 471 24.02 2.46 -16.20
C GLY A 471 24.79 2.22 -14.91
N LYS A 472 26.12 2.08 -14.98
CA LYS A 472 27.00 1.75 -13.84
C LYS A 472 26.78 2.62 -12.59
N VAL A 473 26.38 3.88 -12.77
CA VAL A 473 26.08 4.81 -11.65
C VAL A 473 24.99 4.26 -10.74
N PHE A 474 23.95 3.61 -11.29
CA PHE A 474 22.84 3.09 -10.49
C PHE A 474 23.25 1.88 -9.64
N ALA A 475 24.14 1.02 -10.14
CA ALA A 475 24.71 -0.07 -9.35
C ALA A 475 25.54 0.46 -8.16
N LEU A 476 26.30 1.55 -8.37
CA LEU A 476 27.05 2.20 -7.28
C LEU A 476 26.12 2.82 -6.24
N VAL A 477 25.05 3.48 -6.67
CA VAL A 477 24.02 4.05 -5.79
C VAL A 477 23.33 2.95 -5.00
N ALA A 478 22.91 1.85 -5.65
CA ALA A 478 22.32 0.69 -4.99
C ALA A 478 23.26 0.11 -3.93
N ASN A 479 24.54 -0.07 -4.27
CA ASN A 479 25.55 -0.59 -3.34
C ASN A 479 25.74 0.31 -2.11
N LYS A 480 25.83 1.63 -2.32
CA LYS A 480 25.97 2.62 -1.23
C LYS A 480 24.85 2.48 -0.19
N TYR A 481 23.60 2.46 -0.64
CA TYR A 481 22.46 2.36 0.29
C TYR A 481 22.26 0.96 0.86
N LEU A 482 22.68 -0.09 0.14
CA LEU A 482 22.70 -1.45 0.65
C LEU A 482 23.70 -1.61 1.80
N ASP A 483 24.91 -1.07 1.66
CA ASP A 483 25.93 -1.08 2.72
C ASP A 483 25.44 -0.30 3.95
N TYR A 484 24.81 0.87 3.75
CA TYR A 484 24.17 1.63 4.82
C TYR A 484 23.10 0.82 5.56
N LEU A 485 22.23 0.10 4.84
CA LEU A 485 21.22 -0.77 5.45
C LEU A 485 21.84 -1.95 6.20
N ILE A 486 22.89 -2.56 5.68
CA ILE A 486 23.58 -3.67 6.37
C ILE A 486 24.20 -3.18 7.68
N GLU A 487 24.75 -1.98 7.71
CA GLU A 487 25.32 -1.39 8.92
C GLU A 487 24.22 -1.00 9.93
N ASN A 488 23.17 -0.31 9.47
CA ASN A 488 22.25 0.41 10.36
C ASN A 488 20.89 -0.26 10.57
N PHE A 489 20.52 -1.25 9.76
CA PHE A 489 19.20 -1.90 9.79
C PHE A 489 19.30 -3.42 9.95
N TYR A 490 20.33 -4.07 9.40
CA TYR A 490 20.45 -5.52 9.47
C TYR A 490 20.70 -6.03 10.90
N LYS A 491 19.95 -7.06 11.27
CA LYS A 491 19.98 -7.76 12.56
C LYS A 491 20.63 -9.12 12.40
N GLN A 492 21.88 -9.23 12.85
CA GLN A 492 22.63 -10.49 12.76
C GLN A 492 21.98 -11.61 13.58
N GLU A 493 21.24 -11.28 14.63
CA GLU A 493 20.57 -12.23 15.51
C GLU A 493 19.45 -13.02 14.80
N ASN A 494 18.67 -12.38 13.93
CA ASN A 494 17.52 -13.01 13.27
C ASN A 494 17.66 -13.09 11.74
N GLY A 495 18.67 -12.45 11.15
CA GLY A 495 18.92 -12.47 9.72
C GLY A 495 17.98 -11.59 8.89
N MET A 496 17.24 -10.68 9.52
CA MET A 496 16.31 -9.76 8.86
C MET A 496 16.79 -8.31 9.00
N PHE A 497 16.21 -7.41 8.19
CA PHE A 497 16.39 -5.97 8.36
C PHE A 497 15.31 -5.41 9.27
N SER A 498 15.73 -4.52 10.17
CA SER A 498 14.82 -3.76 10.99
C SER A 498 14.01 -2.77 10.17
N LYS A 499 12.80 -2.46 10.63
CA LYS A 499 11.93 -1.45 10.02
C LYS A 499 12.51 -0.03 10.03
N SER A 500 13.37 0.26 10.99
CA SER A 500 14.01 1.57 11.19
C SER A 500 15.48 1.41 11.58
N GLU A 501 16.21 2.51 11.50
CA GLU A 501 17.59 2.65 11.96
C GLU A 501 17.74 2.24 13.44
N LYS A 502 18.89 1.65 13.82
CA LYS A 502 19.18 1.08 15.15
C LYS A 502 18.92 2.01 16.35
N ASP A 503 18.96 3.33 16.15
CA ASP A 503 18.78 4.35 17.21
C ASP A 503 17.52 5.21 17.03
N ARG A 504 16.53 4.74 16.25
CA ARG A 504 15.28 5.50 16.06
C ARG A 504 14.36 5.33 17.27
N ASP A 505 14.38 6.32 18.16
CA ASP A 505 13.43 6.45 19.28
C ASP A 505 12.07 6.95 18.78
N ASN A 506 11.20 6.07 18.26
CA ASN A 506 9.80 6.46 17.95
C ASN A 506 8.90 5.24 17.70
N ILE A 507 8.62 4.44 18.75
CA ILE A 507 7.51 3.48 18.67
C ILE A 507 6.66 3.56 19.93
N ILE A 508 5.37 3.83 19.72
CA ILE A 508 4.34 3.90 20.78
C ILE A 508 4.06 2.51 21.34
N VAL A 509 4.13 1.46 20.50
CA VAL A 509 3.94 0.05 20.86
C VAL A 509 5.30 -0.69 20.81
N PRO A 510 5.77 -1.36 21.88
CA PRO A 510 7.16 -1.78 22.01
C PRO A 510 7.54 -3.07 21.25
N PHE A 511 6.66 -3.65 20.44
CA PHE A 511 6.97 -4.94 19.79
C PHE A 511 7.77 -4.76 18.51
N LYS A 512 8.92 -5.42 18.50
CA LYS A 512 9.90 -5.44 17.41
C LYS A 512 9.55 -6.56 16.43
N ARG A 513 8.54 -6.36 15.60
CA ARG A 513 8.26 -7.25 14.47
C ARG A 513 8.87 -6.68 13.20
N GLU A 514 9.51 -7.52 12.39
CA GLU A 514 10.02 -7.11 11.08
C GLU A 514 8.92 -7.07 10.01
N SER A 515 9.09 -6.20 9.01
CA SER A 515 8.17 -6.09 7.88
C SER A 515 8.41 -7.26 6.91
N ASN A 516 7.72 -8.38 7.18
CA ASN A 516 7.88 -9.65 6.45
C ASN A 516 6.59 -10.15 5.78
N ILE A 517 5.42 -9.56 6.06
CA ILE A 517 4.15 -9.97 5.47
C ILE A 517 3.72 -9.00 4.36
N ASP A 518 3.35 -9.58 3.22
CA ASP A 518 2.84 -8.87 2.04
C ASP A 518 1.33 -8.64 2.22
N ILE A 519 0.96 -7.60 2.96
CA ILE A 519 -0.46 -7.27 3.19
C ILE A 519 -1.07 -6.63 1.93
N MET A 520 -0.82 -5.34 1.73
CA MET A 520 -1.31 -4.58 0.57
C MET A 520 -0.22 -4.36 -0.50
N LYS A 521 1.03 -4.53 -0.12
CA LYS A 521 2.21 -4.33 -0.94
C LYS A 521 3.31 -5.29 -0.48
N PRO A 522 4.36 -5.51 -1.30
CA PRO A 522 5.54 -6.24 -0.87
C PRO A 522 6.07 -5.73 0.47
N SER A 523 6.34 -6.67 1.37
CA SER A 523 7.00 -6.39 2.63
C SER A 523 8.42 -5.89 2.37
N ALA A 524 8.92 -4.96 3.20
CA ALA A 524 10.20 -4.32 2.96
C ALA A 524 11.36 -5.35 2.95
N ASN A 525 11.29 -6.40 3.78
CA ASN A 525 12.28 -7.47 3.76
C ASN A 525 12.21 -8.32 2.49
N SER A 526 11.02 -8.57 1.92
CA SER A 526 10.93 -9.28 0.64
C SER A 526 11.54 -8.48 -0.51
N VAL A 527 11.35 -7.15 -0.53
CA VAL A 527 12.00 -6.27 -1.51
C VAL A 527 13.52 -6.31 -1.32
N MET A 528 13.99 -6.25 -0.07
CA MET A 528 15.43 -6.37 0.25
C MET A 528 16.04 -7.70 -0.19
N ALA A 529 15.37 -8.83 0.03
CA ALA A 529 15.85 -10.13 -0.42
C ALA A 529 16.03 -10.14 -1.96
N GLY A 530 15.09 -9.54 -2.70
CA GLY A 530 15.22 -9.34 -4.14
C GLY A 530 16.41 -8.45 -4.51
N ASN A 531 16.57 -7.31 -3.84
CA ASN A 531 17.69 -6.39 -4.07
C ASN A 531 19.04 -7.07 -3.84
N LEU A 532 19.16 -7.88 -2.78
CA LEU A 532 20.37 -8.63 -2.45
C LEU A 532 20.70 -9.68 -3.52
N ILE A 533 19.71 -10.43 -4.01
CA ILE A 533 19.89 -11.41 -5.09
C ILE A 533 20.37 -10.73 -6.37
N GLU A 534 19.72 -9.62 -6.76
CA GLU A 534 20.11 -8.88 -7.97
C GLU A 534 21.48 -8.22 -7.81
N MET A 535 21.78 -7.63 -6.65
CA MET A 535 23.10 -7.07 -6.38
C MET A 535 24.20 -8.12 -6.32
N TYR A 536 23.91 -9.37 -5.90
CA TYR A 536 24.81 -10.49 -6.07
C TYR A 536 25.09 -10.77 -7.55
N LYS A 537 24.07 -10.84 -8.41
CA LYS A 537 24.25 -11.02 -9.87
C LYS A 537 25.10 -9.91 -10.48
N ILE A 538 24.97 -8.68 -10.00
CA ILE A 538 25.70 -7.51 -10.52
C ILE A 538 27.16 -7.48 -10.03
N SER A 539 27.40 -7.76 -8.74
CA SER A 539 28.69 -7.50 -8.10
C SER A 539 29.53 -8.76 -7.82
N GLY A 540 28.92 -9.94 -7.82
CA GLY A 540 29.54 -11.18 -7.35
C GLY A 540 29.78 -11.24 -5.84
N ASN A 541 29.29 -10.27 -5.06
CA ASN A 541 29.49 -10.23 -3.61
C ASN A 541 28.63 -11.27 -2.89
N LYS A 542 29.25 -12.40 -2.53
CA LYS A 542 28.60 -13.55 -1.86
C LYS A 542 27.87 -13.18 -0.56
N LYS A 543 28.34 -12.15 0.16
CA LYS A 543 27.67 -11.67 1.38
C LYS A 543 26.20 -11.30 1.12
N TYR A 544 25.89 -10.75 -0.05
CA TYR A 544 24.51 -10.40 -0.39
C TYR A 544 23.64 -11.64 -0.56
N LEU A 545 24.16 -12.67 -1.24
CA LEU A 545 23.46 -13.94 -1.42
C LEU A 545 23.25 -14.66 -0.09
N GLU A 546 24.25 -14.70 0.78
CA GLU A 546 24.17 -15.31 2.12
C GLU A 546 23.08 -14.66 2.98
N ILE A 547 22.96 -13.33 2.95
CA ILE A 547 21.91 -12.60 3.66
C ILE A 547 20.54 -12.95 3.06
N ALA A 548 20.40 -12.92 1.73
CA ALA A 548 19.13 -13.22 1.06
C ALA A 548 18.67 -14.67 1.33
N GLU A 549 19.58 -15.63 1.27
CA GLU A 549 19.30 -17.04 1.57
C GLU A 549 18.80 -17.21 3.01
N ARG A 550 19.43 -16.54 3.98
CA ARG A 550 18.97 -16.55 5.36
C ARG A 550 17.56 -15.97 5.49
N GLN A 551 17.27 -14.86 4.81
CA GLN A 551 15.92 -14.26 4.81
C GLN A 551 14.87 -15.21 4.19
N ILE A 552 15.20 -15.89 3.09
CA ILE A 552 14.30 -16.84 2.42
C ILE A 552 14.02 -18.05 3.33
N ASN A 553 15.07 -18.64 3.90
CA ASN A 553 14.95 -19.80 4.79
C ASN A 553 14.05 -19.51 6.01
N ASN A 554 14.13 -18.29 6.53
CA ASN A 554 13.32 -17.83 7.64
C ASN A 554 11.81 -17.78 7.34
N ILE A 555 11.40 -17.67 6.07
CA ILE A 555 10.00 -17.51 5.64
C ILE A 555 9.47 -18.78 4.97
N ALA A 556 10.36 -19.66 4.51
CA ALA A 556 10.03 -20.81 3.68
C ALA A 556 9.00 -21.77 4.30
N SER A 557 9.07 -21.99 5.62
CA SER A 557 8.13 -22.86 6.36
C SER A 557 6.68 -22.37 6.33
N ASP A 558 6.47 -21.05 6.25
CA ASP A 558 5.14 -20.43 6.27
C ASP A 558 4.57 -20.20 4.85
N LEU A 559 5.41 -20.31 3.82
CA LEU A 559 5.08 -19.96 2.43
C LEU A 559 3.79 -20.64 1.96
N ILE A 560 3.73 -21.97 2.01
CA ILE A 560 2.61 -22.78 1.49
C ILE A 560 1.26 -22.38 2.13
N ASN A 561 1.26 -22.03 3.42
CA ASN A 561 0.03 -21.75 4.17
C ASN A 561 -0.37 -20.27 4.19
N SER A 562 0.48 -19.39 3.67
CA SER A 562 0.26 -17.94 3.71
C SER A 562 -0.75 -17.42 2.69
N GLY A 563 -1.04 -18.16 1.62
CA GLY A 563 -1.84 -17.66 0.51
C GLY A 563 -1.17 -16.43 -0.14
N PRO A 564 -1.88 -15.31 -0.35
CA PRO A 564 -1.31 -14.12 -0.99
C PRO A 564 -0.30 -13.35 -0.11
N LEU A 565 -0.28 -13.63 1.20
CA LEU A 565 0.45 -12.86 2.21
C LEU A 565 1.99 -13.00 2.17
N LEU A 566 2.53 -13.94 1.38
CA LEU A 566 3.97 -14.08 1.13
C LEU A 566 4.28 -14.21 -0.37
N SER A 567 3.44 -13.62 -1.23
CA SER A 567 3.61 -13.69 -2.68
C SER A 567 4.91 -13.04 -3.18
N SER A 568 5.33 -11.91 -2.60
CA SER A 568 6.62 -11.29 -2.94
C SER A 568 7.79 -12.21 -2.57
N TRP A 569 7.69 -12.94 -1.46
CA TRP A 569 8.69 -13.95 -1.09
C TRP A 569 8.73 -15.13 -2.06
N ALA A 570 7.58 -15.60 -2.54
CA ALA A 570 7.53 -16.61 -3.60
C ALA A 570 8.23 -16.13 -4.88
N HIS A 571 8.07 -14.86 -5.25
CA HIS A 571 8.84 -14.26 -6.35
C HIS A 571 10.35 -14.24 -6.04
N LYS A 572 10.78 -13.99 -4.80
CA LYS A 572 12.21 -13.97 -4.46
C LYS A 572 12.81 -15.38 -4.46
N ILE A 573 12.04 -16.38 -4.04
CA ILE A 573 12.40 -17.79 -4.19
C ILE A 573 12.57 -18.14 -5.67
N LEU A 574 11.65 -17.70 -6.55
CA LEU A 574 11.79 -17.89 -7.99
C LEU A 574 13.11 -17.30 -8.52
N LEU A 575 13.46 -16.07 -8.11
CA LEU A 575 14.73 -15.45 -8.51
C LEU A 575 15.96 -16.20 -7.97
N PHE A 576 15.86 -16.73 -6.75
CA PHE A 576 16.96 -17.45 -6.09
C PHE A 576 17.23 -18.80 -6.76
N ILE A 577 16.21 -19.61 -7.00
CA ILE A 577 16.37 -20.94 -7.62
C ILE A 577 16.71 -20.89 -9.11
N THR A 578 16.57 -19.73 -9.75
CA THR A 578 16.92 -19.48 -11.16
C THR A 578 18.25 -18.75 -11.32
N LEU A 579 19.02 -18.57 -10.23
CA LEU A 579 20.38 -18.07 -10.33
C LEU A 579 21.22 -19.00 -11.23
N PRO A 580 22.03 -18.44 -12.14
CA PRO A 580 22.99 -19.24 -12.89
C PRO A 580 24.03 -19.84 -11.92
N GLU A 581 24.39 -21.12 -12.16
CA GLU A 581 25.39 -21.87 -11.38
C GLU A 581 26.79 -21.24 -11.41
#